data_AF-A0A9E6WI58-F1
#
_entry.id   AF-A0A9E6WI58-F1
#
_cell.length_a   1.000
_cell.length_b   1.000
_cell.length_c   1.000
_cell.angle_alpha   90.00
_cell.angle_beta   90.00
_cell.angle_gamma   90.00
#
_symmetry.space_group_name_H-M   'P 1'
#
loop_
_entity.id
_entity.type
_entity.pdbx_description
1 polymer ?
#
loop_
_entity_poly.entity_id
_entity_poly.type
_entity_poly.pdbx_seq_one_letter_code
_entity_poly.pdbx_strand_id
1 'polypeptide(L)'
;MDAGLSLSRKGDTLIVNGESFDFAALPEGALLPRGAIASDWFAGDVTRTEGTLRIAILLPIHAAASEAARFPVELRLDRDGVISLPRGAITKTRA
;
A
#
# COMPACT_ATOMS: atom_id res chain seq x y z
N MET A 1 12.62 0.69 17.45
CA MET A 1 12.75 -0.03 16.16
C MET A 1 11.66 0.52 15.27
N ASP A 2 11.99 1.59 14.55
CA ASP A 2 11.13 2.27 13.59
C ASP A 2 10.95 1.34 12.39
N ALA A 3 9.99 0.42 12.46
CA ALA A 3 9.69 -0.49 11.36
C ALA A 3 9.07 0.32 10.21
N GLY A 4 9.92 0.92 9.39
CA GLY A 4 9.51 1.67 8.22
C GLY A 4 8.81 0.77 7.21
N LEU A 5 7.51 0.97 7.02
CA LEU A 5 6.72 0.24 6.03
C LEU A 5 7.23 0.55 4.61
N SER A 6 7.75 -0.44 3.89
CA SER A 6 8.19 -0.30 2.51
C SER A 6 7.15 -0.90 1.57
N LEU A 7 6.68 -0.14 0.58
CA LEU A 7 5.72 -0.61 -0.42
C LEU A 7 6.31 -0.43 -1.82
N SER A 8 6.11 -1.42 -2.69
CA SER A 8 6.44 -1.33 -4.11
C SER A 8 5.39 -2.08 -4.92
N ARG A 9 5.05 -1.56 -6.10
CA ARG A 9 4.14 -2.22 -7.04
C ARG A 9 4.93 -2.81 -8.21
N LYS A 10 4.50 -3.98 -8.66
CA LYS A 10 4.95 -4.62 -9.90
C LYS A 10 3.77 -5.30 -10.59
N GLY A 11 3.18 -4.65 -11.60
CA GLY A 11 1.94 -5.07 -12.24
C GLY A 11 0.78 -5.09 -11.25
N ASP A 12 0.15 -6.25 -11.12
CA ASP A 12 -0.89 -6.56 -10.14
C ASP A 12 -0.32 -7.17 -8.84
N THR A 13 1.01 -7.26 -8.70
CA THR A 13 1.68 -7.71 -7.47
C THR A 13 2.07 -6.51 -6.61
N LEU A 14 1.70 -6.53 -5.32
CA LEU A 14 2.16 -5.56 -4.32
C LEU A 14 3.24 -6.18 -3.46
N ILE A 15 4.38 -5.52 -3.33
CA ILE A 15 5.48 -5.91 -2.45
C ILE A 15 5.42 -5.06 -1.18
N VAL A 16 5.21 -5.69 -0.04
CA VAL A 16 5.14 -5.07 1.29
C VAL A 16 6.32 -5.57 2.14
N ASN A 17 7.23 -4.69 2.53
CA ASN A 17 8.43 -5.00 3.31
C ASN A 17 9.29 -6.16 2.73
N GLY A 18 9.25 -6.35 1.41
CA GLY A 18 9.95 -7.44 0.72
C GLY A 18 9.10 -8.70 0.50
N GLU A 19 7.90 -8.77 1.07
CA GLU A 19 6.94 -9.85 0.84
C GLU A 19 6.03 -9.51 -0.34
N SER A 20 5.96 -10.42 -1.32
CA SER A 20 5.18 -10.22 -2.55
C SER A 20 3.78 -10.82 -2.43
N PHE A 21 2.76 -9.97 -2.60
CA PHE A 21 1.36 -10.34 -2.65
C PHE A 21 0.87 -10.23 -4.08
N ASP A 22 0.55 -11.37 -4.69
CA ASP A 22 0.03 -11.41 -6.04
C ASP A 22 -1.50 -11.25 -6.04
N PHE A 23 -1.98 -10.19 -6.68
CA PHE A 23 -3.42 -9.96 -6.91
C PHE A 23 -3.79 -10.10 -8.39
N ALA A 24 -2.89 -10.63 -9.23
CA ALA A 24 -3.17 -10.87 -10.64
C ALA A 24 -4.31 -11.89 -10.82
N ALA A 25 -4.41 -12.84 -9.88
CA ALA A 25 -5.50 -13.81 -9.82
C ALA A 25 -6.86 -13.21 -9.40
N LEU A 26 -6.93 -11.95 -8.97
CA LEU A 26 -8.19 -11.30 -8.58
C LEU A 26 -8.90 -10.75 -9.83
N PRO A 27 -10.05 -11.34 -10.23
CA PRO A 27 -10.79 -10.88 -11.40
C PRO A 27 -11.50 -9.54 -11.12
N GLU A 28 -11.94 -8.88 -12.19
CA GLU A 28 -12.71 -7.64 -12.09
C GLU A 28 -14.03 -7.88 -11.34
N GLY A 29 -14.36 -6.97 -10.41
CA GLY A 29 -15.53 -7.06 -9.55
C GLY A 29 -15.37 -8.02 -8.36
N ALA A 30 -14.22 -8.70 -8.23
CA ALA A 30 -13.96 -9.55 -7.08
C ALA A 30 -13.39 -8.79 -5.88
N LEU A 31 -13.60 -9.40 -4.72
CA LEU A 31 -13.13 -8.96 -3.43
C LEU A 31 -12.32 -10.08 -2.79
N LEU A 32 -11.08 -9.78 -2.42
CA LEU A 32 -10.24 -10.63 -1.58
C LEU A 32 -10.38 -10.15 -0.13
N PRO A 33 -10.98 -10.95 0.75
CA PRO A 33 -11.16 -10.55 2.14
C PRO A 33 -9.80 -10.43 2.83
N ARG A 34 -9.66 -9.45 3.72
CA ARG A 34 -8.47 -9.26 4.56
C ARG A 34 -7.98 -10.55 5.23
N GLY A 35 -8.89 -11.39 5.71
CA GLY A 35 -8.54 -12.66 6.35
C GLY A 35 -7.85 -13.69 5.43
N ALA A 36 -7.93 -13.52 4.11
CA ALA A 36 -7.20 -14.35 3.15
C ALA A 36 -5.76 -13.85 2.90
N ILE A 37 -5.43 -12.65 3.37
CA ILE A 37 -4.10 -12.05 3.20
C ILE A 37 -3.27 -12.34 4.44
N ALA A 38 -2.19 -13.10 4.26
CA ALA A 38 -1.27 -13.50 5.34
C ALA A 38 -0.34 -12.35 5.78
N SER A 39 -0.89 -11.19 6.12
CA SER A 39 -0.12 -10.00 6.49
C SER A 39 -0.95 -9.07 7.34
N ASP A 40 -0.38 -8.54 8.41
CA ASP A 40 -1.03 -7.56 9.28
C ASP A 40 -1.07 -6.14 8.69
N TRP A 41 -0.31 -5.88 7.62
CA TRP A 41 -0.19 -4.54 7.05
C TRP A 41 -1.41 -4.06 6.26
N PHE A 42 -2.24 -4.94 5.73
CA PHE A 42 -3.52 -4.54 5.13
C PHE A 42 -4.48 -4.01 6.24
N ALA A 43 -5.43 -3.16 5.90
CA ALA A 43 -6.41 -2.64 6.86
C ALA A 43 -7.85 -3.00 6.50
N GLY A 44 -8.03 -3.58 5.31
CA GLY A 44 -9.34 -3.95 4.77
C GLY A 44 -9.19 -4.96 3.65
N ASP A 45 -10.32 -5.31 3.06
CA ASP A 45 -10.40 -6.12 1.85
C ASP A 45 -9.72 -5.44 0.65
N VAL A 46 -9.27 -6.28 -0.27
CA VAL A 46 -8.71 -5.86 -1.56
C VAL A 46 -9.77 -6.07 -2.62
N THR A 47 -10.11 -5.03 -3.36
CA THR A 47 -11.15 -5.08 -4.39
C THR A 47 -10.59 -4.67 -5.74
N ARG A 48 -11.10 -5.26 -6.81
CA ARG A 48 -10.80 -4.81 -8.17
C ARG A 48 -12.04 -4.17 -8.78
N THR A 49 -11.96 -2.88 -9.09
CA THR A 49 -13.08 -2.11 -9.66
C THR A 49 -12.57 -1.31 -10.85
N GLU A 50 -13.22 -1.48 -12.01
CA GLU A 50 -12.87 -0.79 -13.27
C GLU A 50 -11.38 -0.92 -13.61
N GLY A 51 -10.88 -2.15 -13.62
CA GLY A 51 -9.46 -2.46 -13.87
C GLY A 51 -8.48 -2.01 -12.78
N THR A 52 -8.94 -1.30 -11.74
CA THR A 52 -8.10 -0.73 -10.69
C THR A 52 -8.18 -1.55 -9.40
N LEU A 53 -7.02 -1.94 -8.87
CA LEU A 53 -6.91 -2.57 -7.56
C LEU A 53 -6.99 -1.51 -6.45
N ARG A 54 -7.98 -1.65 -5.57
CA ARG A 54 -8.17 -0.86 -4.36
C ARG A 54 -7.70 -1.67 -3.17
N ILE A 55 -6.68 -1.16 -2.48
CA ILE A 55 -6.01 -1.84 -1.37
C ILE A 55 -5.91 -0.86 -0.20
N ALA A 56 -6.44 -1.27 0.96
CA ALA A 56 -6.28 -0.52 2.20
C ALA A 56 -5.07 -1.05 2.98
N ILE A 57 -4.11 -0.16 3.31
CA ILE A 57 -2.89 -0.50 4.05
C ILE A 57 -2.86 0.30 5.36
N LEU A 58 -2.57 -0.39 6.46
CA LEU A 58 -2.26 0.16 7.76
C LEU A 58 -0.89 0.86 7.70
N LEU A 59 -0.92 2.19 7.68
CA LEU A 59 0.29 3.00 7.75
C LEU A 59 0.75 3.12 9.20
N PRO A 60 1.95 2.63 9.57
CA PRO A 60 2.50 2.86 10.89
C PRO A 60 2.89 4.34 11.00
N ILE A 61 2.08 5.10 11.76
CA ILE A 61 2.31 6.51 12.02
C ILE A 61 2.72 6.71 13.48
N HIS A 62 3.64 7.65 13.72
CA HIS A 62 4.01 8.08 15.07
C HIS A 62 3.06 9.18 15.57
N ALA A 63 3.07 9.42 16.89
CA ALA A 63 2.22 10.44 17.51
C ALA A 63 2.43 11.85 16.93
N ALA A 64 3.62 12.16 16.40
CA ALA A 64 3.93 13.45 15.75
C ALA A 64 3.81 13.40 14.21
N ALA A 65 3.15 12.39 13.65
CA ALA A 65 2.99 12.27 12.20
C ALA A 65 2.13 13.41 11.64
N SER A 66 2.50 13.87 10.44
CA SER A 66 1.80 14.94 9.73
C SER A 66 0.34 14.58 9.44
N GLU A 67 -0.50 15.58 9.23
CA GLU A 67 -1.92 15.40 8.95
C GLU A 67 -2.16 14.52 7.70
N ALA A 68 -1.33 14.69 6.66
CA ALA A 68 -1.35 13.84 5.47
C ALA A 68 -1.05 12.34 5.74
N ALA A 69 -0.33 12.03 6.82
CA ALA A 69 -0.10 10.64 7.24
C ALA A 69 -1.25 10.11 8.10
N ARG A 70 -1.91 10.98 8.88
CA ARG A 70 -3.10 10.64 9.67
C ARG A 70 -4.36 10.49 8.80
N PHE A 71 -4.43 11.27 7.73
CA PHE A 71 -5.52 11.30 6.74
C PHE A 71 -4.94 11.15 5.34
N PRO A 72 -4.50 9.93 4.97
CA PRO A 72 -3.93 9.69 3.66
C PRO A 72 -4.97 9.91 2.56
N VAL A 73 -4.59 10.71 1.56
CA VAL A 73 -5.34 10.81 0.30
C VAL A 73 -5.17 9.52 -0.52
N GLU A 74 -6.12 9.24 -1.41
CA GLU A 74 -6.01 8.11 -2.34
C GLU A 74 -4.72 8.20 -3.19
N LEU A 75 -3.93 7.13 -3.20
CA LEU A 75 -2.73 7.04 -4.02
C LEU A 75 -3.04 6.30 -5.32
N ARG A 76 -3.09 7.04 -6.43
CA ARG A 76 -3.17 6.43 -7.76
C ARG A 76 -1.78 6.09 -8.27
N LEU A 77 -1.51 4.80 -8.40
CA LEU A 77 -0.30 4.28 -8.97
C LEU A 77 -0.55 4.01 -10.46
N ASP A 78 0.17 4.69 -11.33
CA ASP A 78 0.08 4.49 -12.79
C ASP A 78 1.26 3.66 -13.33
N ARG A 79 2.36 3.57 -12.56
CA ARG A 79 3.56 2.85 -12.95
C ARG A 79 4.06 1.94 -11.84
N ASP A 80 4.80 0.92 -12.27
CA ASP A 80 5.54 0.04 -11.38
C ASP A 80 6.72 0.76 -10.73
N GLY A 81 7.04 0.37 -9.50
CA GLY A 81 8.13 0.95 -8.74
C GLY A 81 7.84 1.07 -7.25
N VAL A 82 8.69 1.82 -6.56
CA VAL A 82 8.54 2.08 -5.13
C VAL A 82 7.38 3.04 -4.90
N ILE A 83 6.47 2.65 -4.02
CA ILE A 83 5.33 3.48 -3.62
C ILE A 83 5.79 4.46 -2.55
N SER A 84 5.74 5.75 -2.89
CA SER A 84 5.98 6.84 -1.96
C SER A 84 4.77 7.00 -1.05
N LEU A 85 4.80 6.35 0.11
CA LEU A 85 3.78 6.51 1.14
C LEU A 85 3.76 7.96 1.67
N PRO A 86 2.59 8.51 2.02
CA PRO A 86 2.44 9.80 2.70
C PRO A 86 2.87 9.66 4.16
N ARG A 87 4.13 9.32 4.37
CA ARG A 87 4.81 9.48 5.66
C ARG A 87 5.26 10.94 5.69
N GLY A 88 4.98 11.65 6.77
CA GLY A 88 5.55 12.99 7.00
C GLY A 88 7.04 12.95 6.62
N ALA A 89 7.42 13.83 5.70
CA ALA A 89 8.57 13.68 4.81
C ALA A 89 9.81 13.00 5.43
N ILE A 90 10.32 11.96 4.78
CA ILE A 90 11.77 11.81 4.65
C ILE A 90 12.14 12.09 3.19
N THR A 91 12.30 13.37 2.90
CA THR A 91 12.92 13.85 1.68
C THR A 91 14.28 13.17 1.51
N LYS A 92 14.42 12.23 0.57
CA LYS A 92 15.71 12.00 -0.09
C LYS A 92 15.83 13.01 -1.22
N THR A 93 16.19 14.24 -0.87
CA THR A 93 16.90 15.12 -1.80
C THR A 93 18.25 14.47 -2.03
N ARG A 94 18.50 14.00 -3.25
CA ARG A 94 19.86 13.68 -3.66
C ARG A 94 20.41 14.90 -4.39
N ALA A 95 21.54 15.38 -3.85
CA ALA A 95 22.35 16.51 -4.30
C ALA A 95 22.86 16.34 -5.73
#